data_AF-A0A9P1QZH4-F1
#
_entry.id   AF-A0A9P1QZH4-F1
#
_cell.length_a   1.000
_cell.length_b   1.000
_cell.length_c   1.000
_cell.angle_alpha   90.00
_cell.angle_beta   90.00
_cell.angle_gamma   90.00
#
_symmetry.space_group_name_H-M   'P 1'
#
loop_
_entity.id
_entity.type
_entity.pdbx_description
1 polymer ?
#
loop_
_entity_poly.entity_id
_entity_poly.type
_entity_poly.pdbx_seq_one_letter_code
_entity_poly.pdbx_strand_id
1 'polypeptide(L)'
;MDAQELLDALRKKLGTRYQGELAEALGVSLQTLTNWKNSDKKLSVEQIAGAIAKSRQAAVKTSQYETIRPVVEFYGIERYRSRDDRKWQLFQANTLYAQGLKDKLLDAHGIYIFYDSRGHSIYVGKAREQSLWKEMNLAFNRPRAIQKIVLVPHPKRNQTFSPGHEKLRQPKDTQLELCDLAYFFSAYQVVDGMINDLEALMVRGFANDLLNVKMETFAHSRR
;
A
#
# COMPACT_ATOMS: atom_id res chain seq x y z
N MET A 1 22.72 -26.10 -28.19
CA MET A 1 21.25 -26.23 -28.19
C MET A 1 20.66 -25.44 -29.35
N ASP A 2 19.53 -25.85 -29.92
CA ASP A 2 18.82 -25.01 -30.88
C ASP A 2 18.30 -23.74 -30.17
N ALA A 3 18.58 -22.57 -30.75
CA ALA A 3 18.25 -21.30 -30.11
C ALA A 3 16.75 -21.01 -30.17
N GLN A 4 16.11 -21.34 -31.29
CA GLN A 4 14.70 -21.05 -31.53
C GLN A 4 13.83 -21.91 -30.61
N GLU A 5 14.11 -23.21 -30.53
CA GLU A 5 13.41 -24.17 -29.67
C GLU A 5 13.49 -23.75 -28.19
N LEU A 6 14.68 -23.34 -27.72
CA LEU A 6 14.86 -22.84 -26.36
C LEU A 6 14.04 -21.57 -26.11
N LEU A 7 14.13 -20.58 -27.00
CA LEU A 7 13.45 -19.30 -26.81
C LEU A 7 11.93 -19.46 -26.80
N ASP A 8 11.39 -20.36 -27.61
CA ASP A 8 9.95 -20.64 -27.63
C ASP A 8 9.49 -21.39 -26.36
N ALA A 9 10.30 -22.33 -25.86
CA ALA A 9 10.04 -22.98 -24.58
C ALA A 9 10.08 -21.96 -23.41
N LEU A 10 11.07 -21.07 -23.40
CA LEU A 10 11.20 -20.02 -22.39
C LEU A 10 10.03 -19.04 -22.43
N ARG A 11 9.59 -18.59 -23.61
CA ARG A 11 8.42 -17.72 -23.74
C ARG A 11 7.18 -18.33 -23.13
N LYS A 12 6.94 -19.61 -23.41
CA LYS A 12 5.78 -20.34 -22.87
C LYS A 12 5.87 -20.49 -21.35
N LYS A 13 7.06 -20.80 -20.82
CA LYS A 13 7.26 -21.02 -19.38
C LYS A 13 7.29 -19.72 -18.56
N LEU A 14 7.78 -18.64 -19.14
CA LEU A 14 7.89 -17.32 -18.49
C LEU A 14 6.67 -16.43 -18.78
N GLY A 15 5.76 -16.84 -19.68
CA GLY A 15 4.54 -16.11 -19.98
C GLY A 15 4.74 -14.80 -20.76
N THR A 16 5.89 -14.63 -21.42
CA THR A 16 6.25 -13.40 -22.14
C THR A 16 5.59 -13.36 -23.53
N ARG A 17 5.00 -12.23 -23.89
CA ARG A 17 4.20 -12.05 -25.13
C ARG A 17 5.04 -11.60 -26.32
N TYR A 18 6.10 -10.82 -26.11
CA TYR A 18 6.97 -10.31 -27.17
C TYR A 18 8.46 -10.44 -26.80
N GLN A 19 9.35 -10.17 -27.77
CA GLN A 19 10.81 -10.38 -27.58
C GLN A 19 11.41 -9.48 -26.49
N GLY A 20 10.90 -8.26 -26.32
CA GLY A 20 11.34 -7.34 -25.26
C GLY A 20 11.16 -7.93 -23.86
N GLU A 21 9.95 -8.39 -23.54
CA GLU A 21 9.66 -9.06 -22.25
C GLU A 21 10.55 -10.27 -22.00
N LEU A 22 10.83 -11.08 -23.04
CA LEU A 22 11.73 -12.22 -22.92
C LEU A 22 13.18 -11.80 -22.64
N ALA A 23 13.66 -10.76 -23.31
CA ALA A 23 15.01 -10.23 -23.10
C ALA A 23 15.17 -9.70 -21.68
N GLU A 24 14.17 -8.96 -21.17
CA GLU A 24 14.12 -8.48 -19.80
C GLU A 24 14.11 -9.62 -18.78
N ALA A 25 13.25 -10.63 -18.99
CA ALA A 25 13.16 -11.80 -18.11
C ALA A 25 14.47 -12.61 -18.06
N LEU A 26 15.24 -12.63 -19.16
CA LEU A 26 16.54 -13.30 -19.25
C LEU A 26 17.71 -12.40 -18.80
N GLY A 27 17.47 -11.12 -18.53
CA GLY A 27 18.52 -10.16 -18.19
C GLY A 27 19.53 -9.94 -19.32
N VAL A 28 19.10 -10.06 -20.58
CA VAL A 28 19.94 -9.85 -21.78
C VAL A 28 19.38 -8.70 -22.62
N SER A 29 20.22 -8.13 -23.50
CA SER A 29 19.73 -7.11 -24.43
C SER A 29 18.85 -7.73 -25.53
N LEU A 30 17.92 -6.94 -26.07
CA LEU A 30 17.13 -7.35 -27.24
C LEU A 30 18.05 -7.74 -28.41
N GLN A 31 19.16 -7.02 -28.61
CA GLN A 31 20.14 -7.34 -29.65
C GLN A 31 20.80 -8.71 -29.43
N THR A 32 21.13 -9.06 -28.18
CA THR A 32 21.68 -10.38 -27.84
C THR A 32 20.68 -11.48 -28.21
N LEU A 33 19.40 -11.27 -27.90
CA LEU A 33 18.34 -12.22 -28.19
C LEU A 33 18.09 -12.36 -29.71
N THR A 34 18.12 -11.25 -30.45
CA THR A 34 18.06 -11.23 -31.92
C THR A 34 19.25 -11.97 -32.54
N ASN A 35 20.46 -11.76 -32.01
CA ASN A 35 21.65 -12.45 -32.49
C ASN A 35 21.56 -13.96 -32.25
N TRP A 36 21.00 -14.40 -31.12
CA TRP A 36 20.78 -15.83 -30.87
C TRP A 36 19.78 -16.43 -31.84
N LYS A 37 18.70 -15.70 -32.15
CA LYS A 37 17.66 -16.14 -33.08
C LYS A 37 18.16 -16.26 -34.51
N ASN A 38 18.99 -15.31 -34.95
CA ASN A 38 19.45 -15.21 -36.34
C ASN A 38 20.79 -15.93 -36.58
N SER A 39 21.38 -16.56 -35.56
CA SER A 39 22.63 -17.28 -35.72
C SER A 39 22.36 -18.74 -36.11
N ASP A 40 23.01 -19.20 -37.17
CA ASP A 40 23.03 -20.63 -37.53
C ASP A 40 23.83 -21.49 -36.54
N LYS A 41 24.47 -20.87 -35.53
CA LYS A 41 25.25 -21.57 -34.51
C LYS A 41 24.36 -21.99 -33.35
N LYS A 42 24.51 -23.25 -32.93
CA LYS A 42 23.95 -23.74 -31.68
C LYS A 42 24.44 -22.89 -30.50
N LEU A 43 23.54 -22.58 -29.57
CA LEU A 43 23.92 -21.94 -28.31
C LEU A 43 24.90 -22.82 -27.54
N SER A 44 25.98 -22.19 -27.07
CA SER A 44 26.98 -22.78 -26.17
C SER A 44 26.44 -22.93 -24.76
N VAL A 45 27.06 -23.83 -23.98
CA VAL A 45 26.70 -24.06 -22.58
C VAL A 45 26.91 -22.79 -21.75
N GLU A 46 27.98 -22.05 -22.05
CA GLU A 46 28.36 -20.80 -21.39
C GLU A 46 27.33 -19.69 -21.64
N GLN A 47 26.81 -19.59 -22.86
CA GLN A 47 25.73 -18.64 -23.18
C GLN A 47 24.46 -18.95 -22.38
N ILE A 48 24.09 -20.22 -22.28
CA ILE A 48 22.90 -20.67 -21.52
C ILE A 48 23.10 -20.42 -20.03
N ALA A 49 24.24 -20.83 -19.46
CA ALA A 49 24.58 -20.62 -18.06
C ALA A 49 24.61 -19.12 -17.71
N GLY A 50 25.19 -18.29 -18.59
CA GLY A 50 25.21 -16.84 -18.45
C GLY A 50 23.81 -16.23 -18.49
N ALA A 51 22.92 -16.73 -19.36
CA ALA A 51 21.52 -16.29 -19.42
C ALA A 51 20.76 -16.62 -18.12
N ILE A 52 20.94 -17.83 -17.58
CA ILE A 52 20.31 -18.25 -16.33
C ILE A 52 20.79 -17.37 -15.16
N ALA A 53 22.11 -17.13 -15.07
CA ALA A 53 22.67 -16.27 -14.03
C ALA A 53 22.12 -14.83 -14.11
N LYS A 54 22.06 -14.26 -15.32
CA LYS A 54 21.49 -12.93 -15.57
C LYS A 54 20.00 -12.86 -15.29
N SER A 55 19.24 -13.89 -15.67
CA SER A 55 17.80 -13.99 -15.38
C SER A 55 17.53 -13.96 -13.87
N ARG A 56 18.35 -14.67 -13.06
CA ARG A 56 18.24 -14.60 -11.60
C ARG A 56 18.50 -13.20 -11.05
N GLN A 57 19.52 -12.51 -11.56
CA GLN A 57 19.82 -11.13 -11.17
C GLN A 57 18.70 -10.17 -11.58
N ALA A 58 18.17 -10.31 -12.79
CA ALA A 58 17.03 -9.54 -13.29
C ALA A 58 15.80 -9.76 -12.41
N ALA A 59 15.48 -11.02 -12.07
CA ALA A 59 14.37 -11.35 -11.18
C ALA A 59 14.50 -10.71 -9.79
N VAL A 60 15.71 -10.71 -9.20
CA VAL A 60 15.96 -10.02 -7.92
C VAL A 60 15.74 -8.52 -8.05
N LYS A 61 16.28 -7.89 -9.10
CA LYS A 61 16.13 -6.45 -9.34
C LYS A 61 14.66 -6.06 -9.55
N THR A 62 13.94 -6.82 -10.37
CA THR A 62 12.50 -6.65 -10.57
C THR A 62 11.77 -6.81 -9.26
N SER A 63 12.03 -7.89 -8.50
CA SER A 63 11.41 -8.08 -7.19
C SER A 63 11.63 -6.87 -6.28
N GLN A 64 12.86 -6.36 -6.15
CA GLN A 64 13.16 -5.19 -5.33
C GLN A 64 12.38 -3.93 -5.75
N TYR A 65 12.25 -3.70 -7.06
CA TYR A 65 11.54 -2.52 -7.61
C TYR A 65 10.01 -2.64 -7.50
N GLU A 66 9.48 -3.85 -7.67
CA GLU A 66 8.04 -4.12 -7.66
C GLU A 66 7.49 -4.30 -6.25
N THR A 67 8.34 -4.60 -5.27
CA THR A 67 7.90 -5.00 -3.91
C THR A 67 7.07 -3.93 -3.23
N ILE A 68 7.47 -2.66 -3.34
CA ILE A 68 6.77 -1.52 -2.74
C ILE A 68 6.69 -0.40 -3.76
N ARG A 69 5.47 0.05 -4.08
CA ARG A 69 5.21 1.11 -5.03
C ARG A 69 4.32 2.17 -4.39
N PRO A 70 4.80 3.41 -4.23
CA PRO A 70 3.96 4.50 -3.73
C PRO A 70 2.76 4.71 -4.66
N VAL A 71 1.56 4.75 -4.10
CA VAL A 71 0.34 5.18 -4.80
C VAL A 71 0.13 6.67 -4.56
N VAL A 72 0.20 7.09 -3.29
CA VAL A 72 0.14 8.50 -2.90
C VAL A 72 0.78 8.66 -1.52
N GLU A 73 1.33 9.84 -1.26
CA GLU A 73 1.97 10.18 0.01
C GLU A 73 1.40 11.50 0.54
N PHE A 74 1.12 11.54 1.84
CA PHE A 74 0.55 12.68 2.56
C PHE A 74 -0.65 13.36 1.84
N TYR A 75 -1.54 12.57 1.25
CA TYR A 75 -2.74 13.10 0.61
C TYR A 75 -3.71 13.64 1.67
N GLY A 76 -4.18 14.87 1.49
CA GLY A 76 -5.11 15.54 2.39
C GLY A 76 -6.47 14.86 2.44
N ILE A 77 -6.96 14.62 3.65
CA ILE A 77 -8.26 14.01 3.91
C ILE A 77 -9.32 15.11 3.96
N GLU A 78 -10.13 15.18 2.92
CA GLU A 78 -11.35 15.99 2.89
C GLU A 78 -12.54 15.07 3.17
N ARG A 79 -12.71 14.71 4.46
CA ARG A 79 -13.73 13.73 4.83
C ARG A 79 -15.13 14.22 4.45
N TYR A 80 -15.91 13.35 3.84
CA TYR A 80 -17.30 13.62 3.50
C TYR A 80 -18.20 12.45 3.91
N ARG A 81 -19.47 12.73 4.18
CA ARG A 81 -20.45 11.66 4.46
C ARG A 81 -20.96 11.07 3.16
N SER A 82 -20.85 9.76 3.01
CA SER A 82 -21.48 9.08 1.88
C SER A 82 -23.01 9.20 2.01
N ARG A 83 -23.70 9.35 0.88
CA ARG A 83 -25.17 9.46 0.85
C ARG A 83 -25.85 8.19 1.32
N ASP A 84 -25.24 7.03 1.06
CA ASP A 84 -25.90 5.72 1.22
C ASP A 84 -25.57 5.02 2.55
N ASP A 85 -24.33 5.15 3.07
CA ASP A 85 -23.86 4.33 4.20
C ASP A 85 -23.71 5.12 5.50
N ARG A 86 -23.99 6.44 5.49
CA ARG A 86 -23.81 7.39 6.61
C ARG A 86 -22.40 7.40 7.25
N LYS A 87 -21.45 6.67 6.70
CA LYS A 87 -20.04 6.62 7.11
C LYS A 87 -19.24 7.73 6.44
N TRP A 88 -18.15 8.11 7.08
CA TRP A 88 -17.17 9.01 6.51
C TRP A 88 -16.37 8.30 5.43
N GLN A 89 -16.13 8.99 4.32
CA GLN A 89 -15.14 8.59 3.34
C GLN A 89 -13.97 9.57 3.34
N LEU A 90 -12.80 9.08 2.92
CA LEU A 90 -11.54 9.84 2.97
C LEU A 90 -11.55 11.11 2.13
N PHE A 91 -12.08 11.03 0.90
CA PHE A 91 -12.18 12.16 -0.01
C PHE A 91 -13.22 11.88 -1.09
N GLN A 92 -13.80 12.94 -1.64
CA GLN A 92 -14.73 12.83 -2.77
C GLN A 92 -13.96 12.86 -4.09
N ALA A 93 -14.28 11.94 -5.02
CA ALA A 93 -13.67 11.90 -6.36
C ALA A 93 -14.31 12.92 -7.31
N ASN A 94 -14.16 14.22 -6.99
CA ASN A 94 -14.73 15.34 -7.73
C ASN A 94 -13.81 15.91 -8.82
N THR A 95 -12.54 15.51 -8.85
CA THR A 95 -11.55 15.90 -9.86
C THR A 95 -11.03 14.66 -10.60
N LEU A 96 -10.48 14.85 -11.81
CA LEU A 96 -9.83 13.77 -12.56
C LEU A 96 -8.70 13.12 -11.76
N TYR A 97 -7.94 13.92 -11.00
CA TYR A 97 -6.87 13.43 -10.13
C TYR A 97 -7.44 12.55 -9.01
N ALA A 98 -8.43 13.03 -8.26
CA ALA A 98 -9.05 12.29 -7.16
C ALA A 98 -9.73 11.00 -7.65
N GLN A 99 -10.35 11.05 -8.83
CA GLN A 99 -10.93 9.86 -9.48
C GLN A 99 -9.85 8.84 -9.82
N GLY A 100 -8.76 9.25 -10.49
CA GLY A 100 -7.64 8.35 -10.80
C GLY A 100 -6.97 7.76 -9.55
N LEU A 101 -6.82 8.55 -8.49
CA LEU A 101 -6.33 8.08 -7.20
C LEU A 101 -7.28 7.03 -6.60
N LYS A 102 -8.58 7.30 -6.57
CA LYS A 102 -9.58 6.35 -6.07
C LYS A 102 -9.56 5.04 -6.86
N ASP A 103 -9.49 5.12 -8.18
CA ASP A 103 -9.42 3.94 -9.05
C ASP A 103 -8.16 3.12 -8.78
N LYS A 104 -7.01 3.80 -8.59
CA LYS A 104 -5.78 3.10 -8.24
C LYS A 104 -5.83 2.44 -6.86
N LEU A 105 -6.46 3.09 -5.87
CA LEU A 105 -6.68 2.53 -4.53
C LEU A 105 -7.70 1.38 -4.53
N LEU A 106 -8.63 1.36 -5.48
CA LEU A 106 -9.60 0.26 -5.65
C LEU A 106 -8.97 -0.99 -6.27
N ASP A 107 -7.95 -0.82 -7.10
CA ASP A 107 -7.21 -1.89 -7.79
C ASP A 107 -6.06 -2.47 -6.96
N ALA A 108 -5.51 -1.68 -6.02
CA ALA A 108 -4.30 -2.07 -5.28
C ALA A 108 -4.54 -2.69 -3.90
N HIS A 109 -3.67 -3.64 -3.55
CA HIS A 109 -3.44 -4.16 -2.19
C HIS A 109 -2.11 -3.64 -1.65
N GLY A 110 -1.99 -3.54 -0.33
CA GLY A 110 -0.73 -3.17 0.29
C GLY A 110 -0.86 -2.54 1.66
N ILE A 111 -0.10 -1.47 1.91
CA ILE A 111 0.01 -0.82 3.21
C ILE A 111 -0.49 0.62 3.12
N TYR A 112 -1.14 1.09 4.18
CA TYR A 112 -1.56 2.48 4.31
C TYR A 112 -1.20 3.02 5.69
N ILE A 113 -1.04 4.34 5.75
CA ILE A 113 -0.64 5.08 6.93
C ILE A 113 -1.57 6.29 7.05
N PHE A 114 -2.12 6.53 8.24
CA PHE A 114 -2.82 7.77 8.57
C PHE A 114 -1.96 8.66 9.45
N TYR A 115 -2.07 9.96 9.24
CA TYR A 115 -1.29 10.97 9.94
C TYR A 115 -2.18 12.04 10.58
N ASP A 116 -1.74 12.61 11.69
CA ASP A 116 -2.36 13.79 12.30
C ASP A 116 -2.08 15.07 11.49
N SER A 117 -2.58 16.22 11.97
CA SER A 117 -2.39 17.53 11.31
C SER A 117 -0.93 18.01 11.26
N ARG A 118 -0.03 17.41 12.05
CA ARG A 118 1.42 17.69 12.04
C ARG A 118 2.20 16.73 11.15
N GLY A 119 1.52 15.78 10.52
CA GLY A 119 2.16 14.74 9.71
C GLY A 119 2.77 13.61 10.54
N HIS A 120 2.42 13.47 11.82
CA HIS A 120 2.86 12.35 12.64
C HIS A 120 2.01 11.12 12.33
N SER A 121 2.65 9.95 12.14
CA SER A 121 1.93 8.70 11.91
C SER A 121 1.13 8.33 13.16
N ILE A 122 -0.19 8.15 12.97
CA ILE A 122 -1.10 7.76 14.06
C ILE A 122 -1.63 6.34 13.85
N TYR A 123 -1.55 5.81 12.64
CA TYR A 123 -2.00 4.45 12.38
C TYR A 123 -1.34 3.87 11.14
N VAL A 124 -0.98 2.59 11.20
CA VAL A 124 -0.55 1.81 10.04
C VAL A 124 -1.50 0.63 9.89
N GLY A 125 -1.91 0.31 8.67
CA GLY A 125 -2.68 -0.90 8.41
C GLY A 125 -2.35 -1.54 7.08
N LYS A 126 -2.74 -2.80 6.93
CA LYS A 126 -2.68 -3.54 5.67
C LYS A 126 -4.03 -3.71 5.01
N ALA A 127 -4.03 -3.78 3.69
CA ALA A 127 -5.16 -4.18 2.86
C ALA A 127 -4.72 -5.35 1.96
N ARG A 128 -5.18 -6.56 2.30
CA ARG A 128 -4.82 -7.81 1.58
C ARG A 128 -6.03 -8.55 1.02
N GLU A 129 -7.03 -8.76 1.88
CA GLU A 129 -8.28 -9.45 1.50
C GLU A 129 -9.23 -8.54 0.70
N GLN A 130 -8.96 -7.23 0.72
CA GLN A 130 -9.71 -6.22 0.01
C GLN A 130 -8.79 -5.07 -0.38
N SER A 131 -9.26 -4.25 -1.32
CA SER A 131 -8.51 -3.11 -1.82
C SER A 131 -8.18 -2.08 -0.75
N LEU A 132 -7.09 -1.35 -0.97
CA LEU A 132 -6.66 -0.22 -0.13
C LEU A 132 -7.83 0.72 0.15
N TRP A 133 -8.58 1.10 -0.89
CA TRP A 133 -9.75 1.96 -0.74
C TRP A 133 -10.77 1.42 0.28
N LYS A 134 -11.14 0.14 0.17
CA LYS A 134 -12.16 -0.46 1.05
C LYS A 134 -11.67 -0.55 2.49
N GLU A 135 -10.46 -1.09 2.70
CA GLU A 135 -9.92 -1.25 4.05
C GLU A 135 -9.65 0.08 4.74
N MET A 136 -9.06 1.05 4.02
CA MET A 136 -8.76 2.36 4.61
C MET A 136 -10.04 3.05 5.08
N ASN A 137 -11.10 3.07 4.27
CA ASN A 137 -12.39 3.65 4.69
C ASN A 137 -13.01 2.87 5.85
N LEU A 138 -12.87 1.54 5.91
CA LEU A 138 -13.34 0.74 7.05
C LEU A 138 -12.55 1.06 8.34
N ALA A 139 -11.22 1.16 8.25
CA ALA A 139 -10.37 1.51 9.37
C ALA A 139 -10.62 2.95 9.86
N PHE A 140 -10.90 3.86 8.94
CA PHE A 140 -11.19 5.27 9.21
C PHE A 140 -12.40 5.47 10.12
N ASN A 141 -13.43 4.63 9.99
CA ASN A 141 -14.67 4.68 10.77
C ASN A 141 -14.72 3.67 11.92
N ARG A 142 -13.64 2.94 12.20
CA ARG A 142 -13.67 1.89 13.21
C ARG A 142 -13.57 2.51 14.62
N PRO A 143 -14.48 2.20 15.55
CA PRO A 143 -14.35 2.63 16.93
C PRO A 143 -13.13 1.98 17.57
N ARG A 144 -12.32 2.77 18.29
CA ARG A 144 -11.10 2.30 18.95
C ARG A 144 -11.15 2.56 20.45
N ALA A 145 -11.17 1.50 21.25
CA ALA A 145 -11.40 1.59 22.71
C ALA A 145 -10.24 2.25 23.49
N ILE A 146 -9.01 2.20 22.94
CA ILE A 146 -7.79 2.59 23.65
C ILE A 146 -7.53 4.09 23.57
N GLN A 147 -8.04 4.76 22.54
CA GLN A 147 -7.75 6.17 22.33
C GLN A 147 -8.81 7.07 22.98
N LYS A 148 -8.42 7.68 24.10
CA LYS A 148 -9.21 8.71 24.77
C LYS A 148 -8.42 10.01 24.76
N ILE A 149 -9.07 11.09 24.33
CA ILE A 149 -8.55 12.45 24.48
C ILE A 149 -9.44 13.20 25.45
N VAL A 150 -8.83 13.91 26.39
CA VAL A 150 -9.55 14.77 27.32
C VAL A 150 -10.06 15.99 26.56
N LEU A 151 -11.38 16.07 26.37
CA LEU A 151 -12.04 17.18 25.69
C LEU A 151 -13.10 17.80 26.60
N VAL A 152 -13.32 19.10 26.43
CA VAL A 152 -14.47 19.77 27.05
C VAL A 152 -15.72 19.42 26.24
N PRO A 153 -16.76 18.82 26.85
CA PRO A 153 -17.97 18.47 26.12
C PRO A 153 -18.77 19.74 25.81
N HIS A 154 -18.96 20.03 24.53
CA HIS A 154 -19.82 21.11 24.06
C HIS A 154 -21.22 20.59 23.72
N PRO A 155 -22.30 21.28 24.15
CA PRO A 155 -23.67 20.87 23.82
C PRO A 155 -23.91 20.84 22.30
N LYS A 156 -24.51 19.76 21.81
CA LYS A 156 -24.96 19.63 20.40
C LYS A 156 -26.42 20.05 20.19
N ARG A 157 -27.18 20.21 21.27
CA ARG A 157 -28.59 20.64 21.24
C ARG A 157 -28.67 22.16 21.20
N ASN A 158 -29.76 22.68 20.66
CA ASN A 158 -30.03 24.13 20.67
C ASN A 158 -30.31 24.60 22.11
N GLN A 159 -29.39 25.35 22.68
CA GLN A 159 -29.49 25.89 24.04
C GLN A 159 -28.67 27.19 24.17
N THR A 160 -29.01 28.01 25.17
CA THR A 160 -28.30 29.26 25.44
C THR A 160 -26.81 29.02 25.70
N PHE A 161 -25.97 29.84 25.09
CA PHE A 161 -24.52 29.84 25.31
C PHE A 161 -24.20 30.40 26.69
N SER A 162 -23.24 29.77 27.37
CA SER A 162 -22.64 30.32 28.59
C SER A 162 -21.12 30.21 28.48
N PRO A 163 -20.38 31.31 28.69
CA PRO A 163 -18.93 31.32 28.65
C PRO A 163 -18.32 30.53 29.82
N GLY A 164 -17.07 30.09 29.65
CA GLY A 164 -16.41 29.21 30.62
C GLY A 164 -16.16 29.82 32.00
N HIS A 165 -16.06 31.15 32.09
CA HIS A 165 -15.92 31.86 33.36
C HIS A 165 -17.23 31.96 34.16
N GLU A 166 -18.39 31.83 33.50
CA GLU A 166 -19.71 31.77 34.16
C GLU A 166 -20.12 30.33 34.48
N LYS A 167 -19.84 29.40 33.56
CA LYS A 167 -20.19 27.99 33.70
C LYS A 167 -19.04 27.11 33.23
N LEU A 168 -18.23 26.68 34.18
CA LEU A 168 -17.10 25.80 33.91
C LEU A 168 -17.60 24.41 33.49
N ARG A 169 -17.16 23.96 32.32
CA ARG A 169 -17.44 22.61 31.80
C ARG A 169 -16.25 21.72 32.14
N GLN A 170 -16.50 20.61 32.84
CA GLN A 170 -15.45 19.68 33.23
C GLN A 170 -14.93 18.93 31.98
N PRO A 171 -13.61 18.89 31.76
CA PRO A 171 -13.01 18.04 30.74
C PRO A 171 -13.35 16.57 30.98
N LYS A 172 -13.56 15.81 29.91
CA LYS A 172 -13.88 14.38 29.95
C LYS A 172 -13.10 13.61 28.91
N ASP A 173 -12.73 12.39 29.26
CA ASP A 173 -12.23 11.41 28.31
C ASP A 173 -13.26 11.18 27.20
N THR A 174 -12.86 11.49 25.98
CA THR A 174 -13.66 11.31 24.77
C THR A 174 -12.95 10.32 23.88
N GLN A 175 -13.65 9.26 23.51
CA GLN A 175 -13.17 8.28 22.55
C GLN A 175 -13.29 8.88 21.14
N LEU A 176 -12.18 8.92 20.40
CA LEU A 176 -12.14 9.44 19.04
C LEU A 176 -11.81 8.33 18.05
N GLU A 177 -12.33 8.45 16.83
CA GLU A 177 -12.01 7.56 15.73
C GLU A 177 -10.89 8.15 14.86
N LEU A 178 -10.34 7.34 13.95
CA LEU A 178 -9.37 7.87 12.98
C LEU A 178 -9.99 8.98 12.13
N CYS A 179 -11.29 8.91 11.84
CA CYS A 179 -11.98 9.96 11.11
C CYS A 179 -11.96 11.31 11.82
N ASP A 180 -11.77 11.36 13.14
CA ASP A 180 -11.71 12.60 13.92
C ASP A 180 -10.30 13.17 14.04
N LEU A 181 -9.28 12.37 13.71
CA LEU A 181 -7.88 12.67 14.01
C LEU A 181 -6.98 12.73 12.79
N ALA A 182 -7.26 11.92 11.77
CA ALA A 182 -6.43 11.81 10.59
C ALA A 182 -6.67 12.99 9.65
N TYR A 183 -5.59 13.67 9.29
CA TYR A 183 -5.56 14.78 8.33
C TYR A 183 -4.96 14.37 7.00
N PHE A 184 -4.02 13.43 7.00
CA PHE A 184 -3.40 12.92 5.78
C PHE A 184 -3.39 11.40 5.75
N PHE A 185 -3.25 10.82 4.55
CA PHE A 185 -2.88 9.43 4.40
C PHE A 185 -1.79 9.22 3.35
N SER A 186 -1.05 8.12 3.50
CA SER A 186 -0.18 7.57 2.46
C SER A 186 -0.60 6.14 2.18
N ALA A 187 -0.46 5.71 0.93
CA ALA A 187 -0.80 4.37 0.50
C ALA A 187 0.26 3.83 -0.45
N TYR A 188 0.64 2.58 -0.24
CA TYR A 188 1.67 1.88 -0.98
C TYR A 188 1.10 0.56 -1.48
N GLN A 189 1.20 0.33 -2.79
CA GLN A 189 0.96 -0.98 -3.35
C GLN A 189 2.13 -1.88 -2.97
N VAL A 190 1.83 -3.06 -2.44
CA VAL A 190 2.83 -4.01 -1.97
C VAL A 190 2.49 -5.39 -2.50
N VAL A 191 3.51 -6.13 -2.95
CA VAL A 191 3.33 -7.51 -3.40
C VAL A 191 2.81 -8.39 -2.26
N ASP A 192 1.81 -9.24 -2.55
CA ASP A 192 1.04 -9.99 -1.55
C ASP A 192 1.90 -10.76 -0.52
N GLY A 193 3.02 -11.32 -0.96
CA GLY A 193 3.94 -12.07 -0.11
C GLY A 193 4.62 -11.24 0.99
N MET A 194 4.69 -9.92 0.82
CA MET A 194 5.42 -9.00 1.70
C MET A 194 4.51 -8.12 2.57
N ILE A 195 3.20 -8.07 2.30
CA ILE A 195 2.26 -7.19 3.00
C ILE A 195 2.33 -7.39 4.52
N ASN A 196 2.23 -8.63 5.00
CA ASN A 196 2.23 -8.90 6.44
C ASN A 196 3.57 -8.57 7.10
N ASP A 197 4.69 -8.86 6.43
CA ASP A 197 6.02 -8.60 6.97
C ASP A 197 6.31 -7.10 7.05
N LEU A 198 5.89 -6.33 6.03
CA LEU A 198 6.03 -4.88 6.03
C LEU A 198 5.11 -4.22 7.06
N GLU A 199 3.86 -4.65 7.19
CA GLU A 199 2.99 -4.15 8.27
C GLU A 199 3.62 -4.42 9.65
N ALA A 200 4.10 -5.65 9.89
CA ALA A 200 4.73 -6.01 11.16
C ALA A 200 5.97 -5.16 11.43
N LEU A 201 6.81 -4.92 10.42
CA LEU A 201 7.96 -4.01 10.52
C LEU A 201 7.53 -2.60 10.93
N MET A 202 6.51 -2.04 10.26
CA MET A 202 6.07 -0.67 10.50
C MET A 202 5.39 -0.52 11.86
N VAL A 203 4.49 -1.45 12.23
CA VAL A 203 3.83 -1.42 13.54
C VAL A 203 4.85 -1.49 14.69
N ARG A 204 5.94 -2.24 14.50
CA ARG A 204 7.04 -2.31 15.46
C ARG A 204 7.99 -1.11 15.40
N GLY A 205 8.26 -0.58 14.21
CA GLY A 205 9.14 0.57 14.00
C GLY A 205 8.58 1.87 14.58
N PHE A 206 7.26 2.02 14.58
CA PHE A 206 6.54 3.14 15.20
C PHE A 206 5.90 2.72 16.53
N ALA A 207 6.49 1.76 17.24
CA ALA A 207 5.99 1.33 18.54
C ALA A 207 5.90 2.56 19.47
N ASN A 208 4.73 2.74 20.09
CA ASN A 208 4.32 3.87 20.94
C ASN A 208 3.73 5.10 20.24
N ASP A 209 3.96 5.31 18.94
CA ASP A 209 3.33 6.41 18.20
C ASP A 209 1.99 5.99 17.59
N LEU A 210 1.88 4.72 17.21
CA LEU A 210 0.69 4.21 16.54
C LEU A 210 -0.43 3.82 17.50
N LEU A 211 -1.66 4.03 17.03
CA LEU A 211 -2.91 3.61 17.65
C LEU A 211 -3.27 2.14 17.36
N ASN A 212 -2.29 1.37 16.91
CA ASN A 212 -2.44 -0.05 16.61
C ASN A 212 -2.58 -0.85 17.92
N VAL A 213 -3.71 -1.54 18.09
CA VAL A 213 -4.00 -2.32 19.30
C VAL A 213 -3.21 -3.63 19.34
N LYS A 214 -2.90 -4.19 18.17
CA LYS A 214 -2.23 -5.47 18.02
C LYS A 214 -0.85 -5.27 17.42
N MET A 215 0.14 -5.92 18.04
CA MET A 215 1.47 -6.06 17.48
C MET A 215 1.46 -7.21 16.47
N GLU A 216 1.68 -6.88 15.21
CA GLU A 216 1.72 -7.89 14.14
C GLU A 216 3.03 -8.70 14.19
N THR A 217 2.96 -9.93 13.69
CA THR A 217 4.08 -10.89 13.65
C THR A 217 4.53 -11.15 12.22
N PHE A 218 5.85 -11.19 12.03
CA PHE A 218 6.46 -11.56 10.75
C PHE A 218 5.98 -12.96 10.33
N ALA A 219 5.61 -13.13 9.07
CA ALA A 219 5.16 -14.38 8.49
C ALA A 219 6.20 -15.50 8.68
N HIS A 220 7.48 -15.16 8.56
CA HIS A 220 8.60 -16.08 8.76
C HIS A 220 8.81 -16.51 10.22
N SER A 221 8.27 -15.76 11.19
CA SER A 221 8.31 -16.10 12.62
C SER A 221 7.19 -17.08 13.05
N ARG A 222 6.33 -17.51 12.11
CA ARG A 222 5.24 -18.47 12.36
C ARG A 222 5.60 -19.93 12.01
N ARG A 223 6.88 -20.19 11.71
CA ARG A 223 7.41 -21.55 11.48
C ARG A 223 7.90 -22.16 12.78
#